data_AF-A0ABD3W1F8-F1
#
_entry.id   AF-A0ABD3W1F8-F1
#
_cell.length_a   1.000
_cell.length_b   1.000
_cell.length_c   1.000
_cell.angle_alpha   90.00
_cell.angle_beta   90.00
_cell.angle_gamma   90.00
#
_symmetry.space_group_name_H-M   'P 1'
#
loop_
_entity.id
_entity.type
_entity.pdbx_description
1 polymer ?
#
loop_
_entity_poly.entity_id
_entity_poly.type
_entity_poly.pdbx_seq_one_letter_code
_entity_poly.pdbx_strand_id
1 'polypeptide(L)'
;MKESNGTFKAWAVDNDVRNYIESSVLYGYYTLYGLITFCLFVWLPLMYFFYEERDEVSTCKTRCCGALKYCIAFLIILVTLFLIGFFVPGNGPPADANSTELIKIKMLFENLGSIKGTDALSFIISVLSLLGMLALLTYTAYGMAALPIGLVKGRKNVKTEIMTVQERKAETQSKIRTLREKYSSQSASTRDRQRISDLEESEHLIERQERHLVAKSKSCLEKCFMFLRPFEIVFGIFFILLTFLIFLSLLLTNIDKAMHSQGYQTGYALPKRTLPNPVDIVLVFCQQVFPLDYILFSALVLYLVFCSMSGVRNIGIWFFWLRMYKIRPRHTRPQALLMLCMILMFVMLAVNIIVYELTPQYTSYGGQHYLMNVTTGNVTKFETKDCSGDIDVPSGECTLTRMTLLLTVLFYNMWFFGAAYYWITWAFLLVILLGFLIAIIRKRKSSIEGEVEQDDFDESDDEMLSP
;
A
#
# COMPACT_ATOMS: atom_id res chain seq x y z
N MET A 1 13.81 -12.73 22.53
CA MET A 1 14.41 -12.64 23.89
C MET A 1 14.43 -13.98 24.62
N LYS A 2 13.62 -14.97 24.22
CA LYS A 2 13.56 -16.28 24.86
C LYS A 2 14.23 -17.38 24.02
N GLU A 3 14.58 -18.48 24.69
CA GLU A 3 14.99 -19.74 24.10
C GLU A 3 13.76 -20.61 23.76
N SER A 4 13.96 -21.68 22.99
CA SER A 4 12.88 -22.61 22.60
C SER A 4 12.26 -23.37 23.78
N ASN A 5 12.99 -23.50 24.89
CA ASN A 5 12.49 -24.09 26.14
C ASN A 5 11.59 -23.12 26.95
N GLY A 6 11.43 -21.87 26.50
CA GLY A 6 10.63 -20.83 27.17
C GLY A 6 11.37 -20.02 28.25
N THR A 7 12.65 -20.28 28.52
CA THR A 7 13.47 -19.47 29.43
C THR A 7 14.04 -18.24 28.74
N PHE A 8 14.32 -17.18 29.49
CA PHE A 8 15.04 -16.02 28.95
C PHE A 8 16.47 -16.39 28.54
N LYS A 9 16.94 -15.81 27.43
CA LYS A 9 18.36 -15.90 27.05
C LYS A 9 19.22 -15.26 28.14
N ALA A 10 20.47 -15.69 28.29
CA ALA A 10 21.37 -15.21 29.36
C ALA A 10 21.46 -13.68 29.45
N TRP A 11 21.44 -12.97 28.31
CA TRP A 11 21.45 -11.51 28.26
C TRP A 11 20.11 -10.84 28.61
N ALA A 12 18.99 -11.58 28.54
CA ALA A 12 17.63 -11.10 28.75
C ALA A 12 17.03 -11.51 30.11
N VAL A 13 17.84 -12.13 30.98
CA VAL A 13 17.43 -12.51 32.35
C VAL A 13 17.22 -11.26 33.20
N ASP A 14 18.10 -10.27 33.05
CA ASP A 14 18.03 -9.01 33.79
C ASP A 14 16.91 -8.11 33.27
N ASN A 15 16.08 -7.61 34.17
CA ASN A 15 14.95 -6.75 33.84
C ASN A 15 15.40 -5.38 33.34
N ASP A 16 16.52 -4.87 33.85
CA ASP A 16 17.02 -3.54 33.47
C ASP A 16 17.52 -3.54 32.02
N VAL A 17 18.19 -4.62 31.60
CA VAL A 17 18.62 -4.82 30.21
C VAL A 17 17.41 -4.92 29.27
N ARG A 18 16.35 -5.65 29.67
CA ARG A 18 15.11 -5.72 28.87
C ARG A 18 14.47 -4.35 28.71
N ASN A 19 14.28 -3.63 29.81
CA ASN A 19 13.68 -2.29 29.82
C ASN A 19 14.50 -1.31 28.95
N TYR A 20 15.83 -1.38 29.01
CA TYR A 20 16.72 -0.56 28.18
C TYR A 20 16.54 -0.85 26.68
N ILE A 21 16.55 -2.12 26.27
CA ILE A 21 16.38 -2.52 24.87
C ILE A 21 14.98 -2.13 24.37
N GLU A 22 13.97 -2.42 25.16
CA GLU A 22 12.58 -2.11 24.87
C GLU A 22 12.33 -0.61 24.70
N SER A 23 12.92 0.21 25.57
CA SER A 23 12.84 1.68 25.47
C SER A 23 13.60 2.19 24.25
N SER A 24 14.78 1.64 23.96
CA SER A 24 15.59 2.00 22.79
C SER A 24 14.85 1.72 21.48
N VAL A 25 14.20 0.56 21.36
CA VAL A 25 13.37 0.21 20.20
C VAL A 25 12.15 1.14 20.09
N LEU A 26 11.51 1.46 21.22
CA LEU A 26 10.38 2.38 21.26
C LEU A 26 10.76 3.78 20.76
N TYR A 27 11.87 4.34 21.24
CA TYR A 27 12.38 5.62 20.74
C TYR A 27 12.74 5.56 19.26
N GLY A 28 13.31 4.45 18.79
CA GLY A 28 13.56 4.22 17.37
C GLY A 28 12.28 4.33 16.52
N TYR A 29 11.18 3.71 16.95
CA TYR A 29 9.89 3.85 16.27
C TYR A 29 9.39 5.29 16.27
N TYR A 30 9.44 5.99 17.41
CA TYR A 30 9.03 7.40 17.47
C TYR A 30 9.86 8.30 16.57
N THR A 31 11.18 8.09 16.49
CA THR A 31 12.05 8.83 15.58
C THR A 31 11.69 8.57 14.12
N LEU A 32 11.45 7.31 13.73
CA LEU A 32 11.07 6.96 12.37
C LEU A 32 9.69 7.53 11.99
N TYR A 33 8.68 7.42 12.86
CA TYR A 33 7.37 8.02 12.61
C TYR A 33 7.41 9.55 12.60
N GLY A 34 8.25 10.16 13.45
CA GLY A 34 8.53 11.60 13.42
C GLY A 34 9.17 12.03 12.09
N LEU A 35 10.12 11.26 11.58
CA LEU A 35 10.75 11.50 10.28
C LEU A 35 9.74 11.36 9.13
N ILE A 36 8.87 10.33 9.16
CA ILE A 36 7.79 10.18 8.16
C ILE A 36 6.86 11.40 8.20
N THR A 37 6.46 11.85 9.39
CA THR A 37 5.60 13.02 9.57
C THR A 37 6.28 14.29 9.03
N PHE A 38 7.56 14.49 9.34
CA PHE A 38 8.36 15.58 8.78
C PHE A 38 8.44 15.51 7.25
N CYS A 39 8.67 14.32 6.69
CA CYS A 39 8.72 14.13 5.24
C CYS A 39 7.38 14.45 4.56
N LEU A 40 6.26 14.05 5.17
CA LEU A 40 4.91 14.25 4.61
C LEU A 40 4.43 15.70 4.68
N PHE A 41 4.71 16.41 5.76
CA PHE A 41 4.18 17.77 5.98
C PHE A 41 5.16 18.89 5.67
N VAL A 42 6.47 18.61 5.62
CA VAL A 42 7.50 19.64 5.40
C VAL A 42 8.26 19.35 4.12
N TRP A 43 8.99 18.23 4.05
CA TRP A 43 9.92 17.99 2.95
C TRP A 43 9.25 17.81 1.59
N LEU A 44 8.26 16.91 1.49
CA LEU A 44 7.60 16.63 0.21
C LEU A 44 6.76 17.81 -0.29
N PRO A 45 5.94 18.50 0.53
CA PRO A 45 5.24 19.68 0.07
C PRO A 45 6.20 20.79 -0.38
N LEU A 46 7.28 21.04 0.36
CA LEU A 46 8.30 22.01 -0.03
C LEU A 46 8.91 21.67 -1.40
N MET A 47 9.30 20.41 -1.62
CA MET A 47 9.84 19.95 -2.89
C MET A 47 8.80 20.03 -4.01
N TYR A 48 7.55 19.66 -3.74
CA TYR A 48 6.45 19.73 -4.69
C TYR A 48 6.28 21.17 -5.22
N PHE A 49 6.08 22.14 -4.33
CA PHE A 49 5.90 23.55 -4.74
C PHE A 49 7.17 24.15 -5.34
N PHE A 50 8.35 23.73 -4.89
CA PHE A 50 9.61 24.18 -5.49
C PHE A 50 9.73 23.78 -6.97
N TYR A 51 9.26 22.58 -7.34
CA TYR A 51 9.24 22.13 -8.74
C TYR A 51 8.04 22.65 -9.54
N GLU A 52 6.93 22.98 -8.89
CA GLU A 52 5.79 23.67 -9.52
C GLU A 52 6.15 25.09 -9.97
N GLU A 53 6.84 25.85 -9.13
CA GLU A 53 7.24 27.23 -9.44
C GLU A 53 8.43 27.31 -10.44
N ARG A 54 8.70 26.23 -11.18
CA ARG A 54 9.83 26.18 -12.12
C ARG A 54 9.44 26.81 -13.45
N ASP A 55 9.58 28.12 -13.52
CA ASP A 55 9.52 28.88 -14.78
C ASP A 55 10.92 29.23 -15.29
N GLU A 56 11.07 29.43 -16.61
CA GLU A 56 12.35 29.72 -17.29
C GLU A 56 13.09 30.95 -16.72
N VAL A 57 12.35 31.90 -16.13
CA VAL A 57 12.88 33.19 -15.65
C VAL A 57 13.10 33.20 -14.12
N SER A 58 12.77 32.11 -13.42
CA SER A 58 12.71 32.09 -11.95
C SER A 58 14.09 31.85 -11.29
N THR A 59 14.48 32.73 -10.36
CA THR A 59 15.70 32.55 -9.56
C THR A 59 15.46 31.55 -8.40
N CYS A 60 16.48 30.81 -7.97
CA CYS A 60 16.35 29.84 -6.86
C CYS A 60 15.74 30.46 -5.58
N LYS A 61 16.08 31.72 -5.27
CA LYS A 61 15.58 32.44 -4.09
C LYS A 61 14.07 32.74 -4.17
N THR A 62 13.56 33.13 -5.33
CA THR A 62 12.12 33.41 -5.51
C THR A 62 11.31 32.13 -5.43
N ARG A 63 11.81 31.03 -6.02
CA ARG A 63 11.21 29.69 -5.94
C ARG A 63 11.13 29.16 -4.50
N CYS A 64 12.21 29.30 -3.74
CA CYS A 64 12.22 28.87 -2.34
C CYS A 64 11.26 29.70 -1.47
N CYS A 65 11.17 31.02 -1.71
CA CYS A 65 10.23 31.88 -1.00
C CYS A 65 8.76 31.54 -1.33
N GLY A 66 8.46 31.30 -2.61
CA GLY A 66 7.13 30.84 -3.05
C GLY A 66 6.76 29.50 -2.42
N ALA A 67 7.66 28.51 -2.49
CA ALA A 67 7.44 27.19 -1.91
C ALA A 67 7.23 27.25 -0.38
N LEU A 68 8.00 28.06 0.35
CA LEU A 68 7.83 28.24 1.78
C LEU A 68 6.47 28.84 2.14
N LYS A 69 5.98 29.81 1.35
CA LYS A 69 4.65 30.42 1.56
C LYS A 69 3.54 29.38 1.52
N TYR A 70 3.57 28.46 0.55
CA TYR A 70 2.57 27.39 0.44
C TYR A 70 2.80 26.27 1.47
N CYS A 71 4.05 26.01 1.87
CA CYS A 71 4.37 25.05 2.92
C CYS A 71 3.79 25.43 4.30
N ILE A 72 3.56 26.73 4.57
CA ILE A 72 2.92 27.20 5.81
C ILE A 72 1.54 26.56 6.00
N ALA A 73 0.78 26.33 4.92
CA ALA A 73 -0.53 25.68 5.02
C ALA A 73 -0.42 24.25 5.59
N PHE A 74 0.58 23.47 5.16
CA PHE A 74 0.83 22.12 5.66
C PHE A 74 1.31 22.14 7.12
N LEU A 75 2.11 23.14 7.51
CA LEU A 75 2.50 23.34 8.90
C LEU A 75 1.31 23.68 9.80
N ILE A 76 0.38 24.52 9.34
CA ILE A 76 -0.86 24.82 10.08
C ILE A 76 -1.68 23.54 10.30
N ILE A 77 -1.80 22.69 9.27
CA ILE A 77 -2.49 21.39 9.40
C ILE A 77 -1.78 20.51 10.44
N LEU A 78 -0.46 20.41 10.39
CA LEU A 78 0.32 19.62 11.34
C LEU A 78 0.14 20.12 12.78
N VAL A 79 0.23 21.44 13.01
CA VAL A 79 0.01 22.05 14.34
C VAL A 79 -1.41 21.78 14.82
N THR A 80 -2.41 21.89 13.94
CA THR A 80 -3.81 21.62 14.28
C THR A 80 -4.01 20.16 14.69
N LEU A 81 -3.46 19.21 13.92
CA LEU A 81 -3.51 17.78 14.26
C LEU A 81 -2.80 17.48 15.58
N PHE A 82 -1.67 18.13 15.85
CA PHE A 82 -0.94 17.98 17.10
C PHE A 82 -1.74 18.51 18.30
N LEU A 83 -2.36 19.68 18.16
CA LEU A 83 -3.22 20.26 19.20
C LEU A 83 -4.43 19.36 19.48
N ILE A 84 -5.09 18.85 18.44
CA ILE A 84 -6.19 17.89 18.61
C ILE A 84 -5.68 16.66 19.37
N GLY A 85 -4.58 16.05 18.93
CA GLY A 85 -4.02 14.88 19.59
C GLY A 85 -3.61 15.12 21.04
N PHE A 86 -3.18 16.33 21.39
CA PHE A 86 -2.84 16.72 22.76
C PHE A 86 -4.07 16.88 23.66
N PHE A 87 -5.21 17.29 23.10
CA PHE A 87 -6.45 17.56 23.85
C PHE A 87 -7.48 16.42 23.80
N VAL A 88 -7.33 15.44 22.91
CA VAL A 88 -8.23 14.28 22.86
C VAL A 88 -8.08 13.48 24.16
N PRO A 89 -9.15 13.34 24.96
CA PRO A 89 -9.10 12.50 26.14
C PRO A 89 -8.93 11.06 25.69
N GLY A 90 -7.81 10.44 26.05
CA GLY A 90 -7.65 9.00 25.92
C GLY A 90 -8.71 8.35 26.79
N ASN A 91 -9.69 7.71 26.16
CA ASN A 91 -10.60 6.84 26.92
C ASN A 91 -9.74 5.67 27.38
N GLY A 92 -9.27 5.74 28.63
CA GLY A 92 -8.63 4.60 29.25
C GLY A 92 -9.54 3.37 29.16
N PRO A 93 -8.98 2.15 29.13
CA PRO A 93 -9.78 0.93 29.11
C PRO A 93 -10.89 0.97 30.18
N PRO A 94 -12.10 0.46 29.88
CA PRO A 94 -13.23 0.55 30.80
C PRO A 94 -12.88 -0.04 32.17
N ALA A 95 -13.26 0.67 33.24
CA ALA A 95 -12.90 0.35 34.62
C ALA A 95 -13.60 -0.91 35.18
N ASP A 96 -14.63 -1.42 34.49
CA ASP A 96 -15.58 -2.39 35.04
C ASP A 96 -15.40 -3.83 34.52
N ALA A 97 -14.17 -4.28 34.30
CA ALA A 97 -13.91 -5.70 34.06
C ALA A 97 -12.79 -6.21 34.96
N ASN A 98 -13.16 -7.08 35.91
CA ASN A 98 -12.29 -7.91 36.75
C ASN A 98 -11.41 -8.89 35.93
N SER A 99 -11.13 -8.62 34.66
CA SER A 99 -10.26 -9.44 33.83
C SER A 99 -8.80 -8.99 34.01
N THR A 100 -7.94 -9.94 34.32
CA THR A 100 -6.50 -9.75 34.52
C THR A 100 -5.82 -9.14 33.28
N GLU A 101 -6.43 -9.24 32.11
CA GLU A 101 -5.93 -8.69 30.84
C GLU A 101 -6.04 -7.17 30.74
N LEU A 102 -7.15 -6.57 31.17
CA LEU A 102 -7.30 -5.11 31.18
C LEU A 102 -6.37 -4.47 32.19
N ILE A 103 -6.07 -5.16 33.29
CA ILE A 103 -5.08 -4.74 34.29
C ILE A 103 -3.65 -4.80 33.70
N LYS A 104 -3.32 -5.87 32.94
CA LYS A 104 -2.02 -5.98 32.24
C LYS A 104 -1.84 -4.90 31.18
N ILE A 105 -2.88 -4.63 30.39
CA ILE A 105 -2.90 -3.54 29.41
C ILE A 105 -2.76 -2.20 30.13
N LYS A 106 -3.54 -1.96 31.19
CA LYS A 106 -3.47 -0.74 32.02
C LYS A 106 -2.07 -0.48 32.59
N MET A 107 -1.39 -1.50 33.11
CA MET A 107 0.01 -1.37 33.60
C MET A 107 1.02 -1.09 32.47
N LEU A 108 0.84 -1.67 31.28
CA LEU A 108 1.69 -1.36 30.12
C LEU A 108 1.47 0.08 29.62
N PHE A 109 0.25 0.58 29.71
CA PHE A 109 -0.12 1.95 29.35
C PHE A 109 0.37 2.99 30.37
N GLU A 110 0.27 2.71 31.68
CA GLU A 110 0.80 3.59 32.73
C GLU A 110 2.31 3.81 32.59
N ASN A 111 3.06 2.81 32.13
CA ASN A 111 4.49 2.92 31.87
C ASN A 111 4.84 3.74 30.61
N LEU A 112 3.91 3.92 29.65
CA LEU A 112 4.09 4.80 28.48
C LEU A 112 3.55 6.22 28.71
N GLY A 113 2.52 6.38 29.54
CA GLY A 113 1.73 7.61 29.71
C GLY A 113 2.38 8.76 30.48
N SER A 114 3.67 8.68 30.82
CA SER A 114 4.37 9.73 31.57
C SER A 114 4.57 11.04 30.77
N ILE A 115 4.39 11.04 29.45
CA ILE A 115 4.66 12.20 28.58
C ILE A 115 3.45 12.46 27.67
N LYS A 116 2.60 13.44 27.97
CA LYS A 116 1.42 13.83 27.16
C LYS A 116 1.71 14.05 25.65
N GLY A 117 2.96 14.31 25.27
CA GLY A 117 3.38 14.43 23.87
C GLY A 117 3.35 13.12 23.06
N THR A 118 3.44 11.94 23.71
CA THR A 118 3.36 10.65 23.01
C THR A 118 1.94 10.35 22.50
N ASP A 119 0.93 10.85 23.20
CA ASP A 119 -0.48 10.71 22.81
C ASP A 119 -0.79 11.51 21.55
N ALA A 120 -0.24 12.74 21.45
CA ALA A 120 -0.38 13.57 20.27
C ALA A 120 0.27 12.97 19.01
N LEU A 121 1.47 12.37 19.15
CA LEU A 121 2.13 11.67 18.03
C LEU A 121 1.34 10.43 17.60
N SER A 122 0.82 9.66 18.56
CA SER A 122 -0.01 8.49 18.28
C SER A 122 -1.29 8.89 17.54
N PHE A 123 -1.90 10.02 17.91
CA PHE A 123 -3.04 10.60 17.20
C PHE A 123 -2.72 10.92 15.74
N ILE A 124 -1.62 11.65 15.50
CA ILE A 124 -1.18 12.00 14.14
C ILE A 124 -0.97 10.73 13.32
N ILE A 125 -0.23 9.75 13.84
CA ILE A 125 0.02 8.48 13.15
C ILE A 125 -1.29 7.76 12.82
N SER A 126 -2.29 7.82 13.69
CA SER A 126 -3.62 7.24 13.45
C SER A 126 -4.33 7.91 12.28
N VAL A 127 -4.37 9.24 12.24
CA VAL A 127 -4.98 9.99 11.13
C VAL A 127 -4.27 9.69 9.82
N LEU A 128 -2.93 9.70 9.81
CA LEU A 128 -2.15 9.41 8.61
C LEU A 128 -2.30 7.96 8.15
N SER A 129 -2.40 7.01 9.08
CA SER A 129 -2.62 5.61 8.75
C SER A 129 -4.04 5.36 8.24
N LEU A 130 -5.04 6.11 8.71
CA LEU A 130 -6.39 6.09 8.13
C LEU A 130 -6.40 6.58 6.69
N LEU A 131 -5.73 7.69 6.39
CA LEU A 131 -5.53 8.14 5.01
C LEU A 131 -4.77 7.09 4.18
N GLY A 132 -3.76 6.47 4.78
CA GLY A 132 -3.03 5.35 4.20
C GLY A 132 -3.91 4.15 3.89
N MET A 133 -4.86 3.82 4.76
CA MET A 133 -5.77 2.70 4.57
C MET A 133 -6.75 2.97 3.43
N LEU A 134 -7.17 4.21 3.24
CA LEU A 134 -7.95 4.63 2.05
C LEU A 134 -7.11 4.54 0.77
N ALA A 135 -5.82 4.94 0.82
CA ALA A 135 -4.89 4.78 -0.29
C ALA A 135 -4.62 3.29 -0.60
N LEU A 136 -4.53 2.45 0.44
CA LEU A 136 -4.34 1.02 0.32
C LEU A 136 -5.59 0.35 -0.28
N LEU A 137 -6.78 0.76 0.14
CA LEU A 137 -8.06 0.32 -0.44
C LEU A 137 -8.17 0.65 -1.93
N THR A 138 -7.79 1.86 -2.33
CA THR A 138 -7.93 2.31 -3.72
C THR A 138 -6.86 1.74 -4.64
N TYR A 139 -5.59 1.81 -4.23
CA TYR A 139 -4.46 1.44 -5.08
C TYR A 139 -3.98 0.01 -4.87
N THR A 140 -3.76 -0.41 -3.61
CA THR A 140 -3.20 -1.74 -3.32
C THR A 140 -4.20 -2.84 -3.63
N ALA A 141 -5.47 -2.70 -3.24
CA ALA A 141 -6.50 -3.72 -3.51
C ALA A 141 -6.66 -4.00 -5.01
N TYR A 142 -6.76 -2.94 -5.81
CA TYR A 142 -6.79 -3.05 -7.26
C TYR A 142 -5.48 -3.63 -7.81
N GLY A 143 -4.34 -3.19 -7.29
CA GLY A 143 -3.01 -3.67 -7.66
C GLY A 143 -2.80 -5.17 -7.43
N MET A 144 -3.30 -5.70 -6.30
CA MET A 144 -3.23 -7.13 -5.95
C MET A 144 -4.00 -8.04 -6.91
N ALA A 145 -5.01 -7.50 -7.61
CA ALA A 145 -5.69 -8.20 -8.69
C ALA A 145 -5.03 -7.94 -10.07
N ALA A 146 -4.73 -6.67 -10.37
CA ALA A 146 -4.29 -6.26 -11.69
C ALA A 146 -2.83 -6.66 -12.02
N LEU A 147 -1.92 -6.63 -11.04
CA LEU A 147 -0.50 -7.00 -11.22
C LEU A 147 -0.34 -8.47 -11.63
N PRO A 148 -0.80 -9.46 -10.84
CA PRO A 148 -0.61 -10.86 -11.18
C PRO A 148 -1.31 -11.25 -12.50
N ILE A 149 -2.56 -10.79 -12.70
CA ILE A 149 -3.30 -11.08 -13.93
C ILE A 149 -2.66 -10.40 -15.14
N GLY A 150 -2.11 -9.20 -14.97
CA GLY A 150 -1.36 -8.50 -16.00
C GLY A 150 -0.10 -9.25 -16.43
N LEU A 151 0.62 -9.86 -15.49
CA LEU A 151 1.78 -10.71 -15.77
C LEU A 151 1.39 -11.98 -16.52
N VAL A 152 0.32 -12.67 -16.09
CA VAL A 152 -0.16 -13.91 -16.76
C VAL A 152 -0.70 -13.62 -18.15
N LYS A 153 -1.49 -12.56 -18.33
CA LYS A 153 -2.09 -12.22 -19.63
C LYS A 153 -1.07 -11.67 -20.63
N GLY A 154 -0.03 -11.00 -20.14
CA GLY A 154 0.96 -10.33 -20.95
C GLY A 154 0.39 -9.21 -21.83
N ARG A 155 1.21 -8.72 -22.74
CA ARG A 155 0.82 -7.73 -23.76
C ARG A 155 0.45 -8.42 -25.08
N LYS A 156 -0.28 -7.71 -25.94
CA LYS A 156 -0.50 -8.16 -27.33
C LYS A 156 0.82 -8.31 -28.07
N ASN A 157 0.86 -9.27 -29.00
CA ASN A 157 2.01 -9.48 -29.89
C ASN A 157 2.15 -8.29 -30.83
N VAL A 158 3.35 -7.69 -30.90
CA VAL A 158 3.64 -6.50 -31.71
C VAL A 158 3.31 -6.76 -33.19
N LYS A 159 3.66 -7.93 -33.73
CA LYS A 159 3.39 -8.27 -35.14
C LYS A 159 1.89 -8.29 -35.46
N THR A 160 1.09 -8.90 -34.59
CA THR A 160 -0.36 -8.93 -34.74
C THR A 160 -0.94 -7.53 -34.60
N GLU A 161 -0.41 -6.72 -33.69
CA GLU A 161 -0.86 -5.35 -33.47
C GLU A 161 -0.56 -4.44 -34.67
N ILE A 162 0.64 -4.54 -35.27
CA ILE A 162 1.00 -3.84 -36.51
C ILE A 162 -0.01 -4.16 -37.62
N MET A 163 -0.32 -5.45 -37.84
CA MET A 163 -1.29 -5.85 -38.86
C MET A 163 -2.67 -5.24 -38.60
N THR A 164 -3.15 -5.23 -37.35
CA THR A 164 -4.45 -4.61 -37.00
C THR A 164 -4.46 -3.09 -37.15
N VAL A 165 -3.32 -2.43 -36.91
CA VAL A 165 -3.18 -0.97 -37.07
C VAL A 165 -3.14 -0.61 -38.56
N GLN A 166 -2.44 -1.39 -39.38
CA GLN A 166 -2.40 -1.23 -40.84
C GLN A 166 -3.78 -1.44 -41.49
N GLU A 167 -4.54 -2.43 -41.02
CA GLU A 167 -5.92 -2.65 -41.47
C GLU A 167 -6.82 -1.44 -41.15
N ARG A 168 -6.75 -0.91 -39.91
CA ARG A 168 -7.49 0.30 -39.53
C ARG A 168 -7.07 1.52 -40.35
N LYS A 169 -5.77 1.68 -40.61
CA LYS A 169 -5.26 2.76 -41.45
C LYS A 169 -5.87 2.70 -42.85
N ALA A 170 -5.88 1.53 -43.48
CA ALA A 170 -6.47 1.32 -44.79
C ALA A 170 -7.99 1.62 -44.80
N GLU A 171 -8.72 1.18 -43.77
CA GLU A 171 -10.15 1.45 -43.62
C GLU A 171 -10.42 2.95 -43.46
N THR A 172 -9.67 3.66 -42.62
CA THR A 172 -9.79 5.11 -42.41
C THR A 172 -9.48 5.87 -43.70
N GLN A 173 -8.38 5.52 -44.40
CA GLN A 173 -8.04 6.13 -45.69
C GLN A 173 -9.13 5.89 -46.74
N SER A 174 -9.75 4.72 -46.77
CA SER A 174 -10.88 4.45 -47.67
C SER A 174 -12.10 5.32 -47.33
N LYS A 175 -12.41 5.54 -46.05
CA LYS A 175 -13.49 6.44 -45.62
C LYS A 175 -13.22 7.89 -46.02
N ILE A 176 -11.98 8.36 -45.87
CA ILE A 176 -11.58 9.70 -46.31
C ILE A 176 -11.74 9.84 -47.83
N ARG A 177 -11.27 8.86 -48.61
CA ARG A 177 -11.40 8.88 -50.08
C ARG A 177 -12.85 8.90 -50.53
N THR A 178 -13.68 8.00 -50.02
CA THR A 178 -15.11 7.94 -50.35
C THR A 178 -15.87 9.21 -49.99
N LEU A 179 -15.55 9.85 -48.86
CA LEU A 179 -16.13 11.15 -48.50
C LEU A 179 -15.65 12.28 -49.42
N ARG A 180 -14.35 12.33 -49.74
CA ARG A 180 -13.82 13.31 -50.71
C ARG A 180 -14.43 13.13 -52.10
N GLU A 181 -14.59 11.90 -52.57
CA GLU A 181 -15.21 11.58 -53.85
C GLU A 181 -16.68 12.03 -53.89
N LYS A 182 -17.43 11.78 -52.81
CA LYS A 182 -18.83 12.22 -52.66
C LYS A 182 -18.98 13.74 -52.77
N TYR A 183 -17.98 14.50 -52.33
CA TYR A 183 -17.96 15.96 -52.36
C TYR A 183 -16.98 16.53 -53.39
N SER A 184 -16.63 15.76 -54.42
CA SER A 184 -15.72 16.21 -55.48
C SER A 184 -16.33 17.31 -56.37
N SER A 185 -17.66 17.31 -56.53
CA SER A 185 -18.42 18.24 -57.39
C SER A 185 -19.35 19.19 -56.62
N GLN A 186 -19.47 19.03 -55.31
CA GLN A 186 -20.32 19.84 -54.43
C GLN A 186 -19.56 20.27 -53.19
N SER A 187 -19.86 21.47 -52.68
CA SER A 187 -19.31 21.91 -51.40
C SER A 187 -19.74 20.96 -50.29
N ALA A 188 -18.77 20.35 -49.61
CA ALA A 188 -19.01 19.55 -48.41
C ALA A 188 -19.76 20.38 -47.36
N SER A 189 -20.80 19.77 -46.77
CA SER A 189 -21.51 20.32 -45.62
C SER A 189 -20.55 20.52 -44.44
N THR A 190 -20.77 21.54 -43.62
CA THR A 190 -19.94 21.86 -42.44
C THR A 190 -19.72 20.64 -41.53
N ARG A 191 -20.76 19.80 -41.37
CA ARG A 191 -20.68 18.55 -40.60
C ARG A 191 -19.73 17.52 -41.22
N ASP A 192 -19.77 17.37 -42.55
CA ASP A 192 -18.92 16.41 -43.24
C ASP A 192 -17.48 16.91 -43.37
N ARG A 193 -17.26 18.23 -43.41
CA ARG A 193 -15.92 18.82 -43.26
C ARG A 193 -15.31 18.51 -41.90
N GLN A 194 -16.07 18.69 -40.81
CA GLN A 194 -15.62 18.30 -39.47
C GLN A 194 -15.30 16.81 -39.42
N ARG A 195 -16.18 15.95 -39.96
CA ARG A 195 -15.94 14.51 -40.00
C ARG A 195 -14.68 14.11 -40.77
N ILE A 196 -14.36 14.80 -41.88
CA ILE A 196 -13.10 14.58 -42.60
C ILE A 196 -11.91 14.98 -41.74
N SER A 197 -11.98 16.14 -41.08
CA SER A 197 -10.94 16.60 -40.14
C SER A 197 -10.71 15.60 -39.00
N ASP A 198 -11.79 15.10 -38.38
CA ASP A 198 -11.71 14.11 -37.30
C ASP A 198 -11.06 12.80 -37.79
N LEU A 199 -11.37 12.39 -39.03
CA LEU A 199 -10.78 11.20 -39.64
C LEU A 199 -9.29 11.40 -39.97
N GLU A 200 -8.91 12.56 -40.47
CA GLU A 200 -7.50 12.92 -40.74
C GLU A 200 -6.69 12.97 -39.43
N GLU A 201 -7.24 13.55 -38.36
CA GLU A 201 -6.63 13.52 -37.04
C GLU A 201 -6.44 12.08 -36.52
N SER A 202 -7.47 11.25 -36.67
CA SER A 202 -7.38 9.83 -36.31
C SER A 202 -6.35 9.06 -37.13
N GLU A 203 -6.19 9.41 -38.42
CA GLU A 203 -5.16 8.83 -39.29
C GLU A 203 -3.76 9.17 -38.76
N HIS A 204 -3.50 10.44 -38.44
CA HIS A 204 -2.23 10.86 -37.87
C HIS A 204 -1.89 10.11 -36.56
N LEU A 205 -2.87 9.86 -35.69
CA LEU A 205 -2.67 9.02 -34.50
C LEU A 205 -2.30 7.58 -34.85
N ILE A 206 -3.04 6.97 -35.79
CA ILE A 206 -2.81 5.60 -36.24
C ILE A 206 -1.39 5.49 -36.84
N GLU A 207 -0.93 6.48 -37.59
CA GLU A 207 0.43 6.54 -38.13
C GLU A 207 1.50 6.67 -37.05
N ARG A 208 1.25 7.47 -36.01
CA ARG A 208 2.16 7.54 -34.85
C ARG A 208 2.23 6.18 -34.15
N GLN A 209 1.09 5.53 -33.91
CA GLN A 209 1.03 4.19 -33.32
C GLN A 209 1.82 3.16 -34.16
N GLU A 210 1.64 3.18 -35.48
CA GLU A 210 2.38 2.29 -36.40
C GLU A 210 3.90 2.51 -36.29
N ARG A 211 4.36 3.78 -36.31
CA ARG A 211 5.79 4.12 -36.18
C ARG A 211 6.40 3.57 -34.89
N HIS A 212 5.72 3.75 -33.76
CA HIS A 212 6.19 3.21 -32.47
C HIS A 212 6.20 1.68 -32.44
N LEU A 213 5.18 1.02 -33.00
CA LEU A 213 5.13 -0.45 -33.09
C LEU A 213 6.26 -1.02 -33.96
N VAL A 214 6.55 -0.38 -35.10
CA VAL A 214 7.65 -0.78 -36.00
C VAL A 214 9.01 -0.58 -35.34
N ALA A 215 9.20 0.55 -34.63
CA ALA A 215 10.42 0.79 -33.86
C ALA A 215 10.63 -0.27 -32.77
N LYS A 216 9.55 -0.65 -32.08
CA LYS A 216 9.55 -1.69 -31.05
C LYS A 216 9.92 -3.07 -31.61
N SER A 217 9.30 -3.45 -32.73
CA SER A 217 9.55 -4.71 -33.48
C SER A 217 11.01 -4.90 -33.88
N LYS A 218 11.71 -3.80 -34.20
CA LYS A 218 13.13 -3.83 -34.58
C LYS A 218 14.08 -3.92 -33.38
N SER A 219 13.59 -3.69 -32.16
CA SER A 219 14.45 -3.64 -30.98
C SER A 219 14.92 -5.04 -30.57
N CYS A 220 16.23 -5.19 -30.33
CA CYS A 220 16.82 -6.42 -29.80
C CYS A 220 16.19 -6.83 -28.45
N LEU A 221 15.75 -5.85 -27.66
CA LEU A 221 15.05 -6.04 -26.39
C LEU A 221 13.79 -6.90 -26.54
N GLU A 222 13.05 -6.82 -27.64
CA GLU A 222 11.83 -7.62 -27.82
C GLU A 222 12.12 -9.12 -27.91
N LYS A 223 13.24 -9.50 -28.53
CA LYS A 223 13.69 -10.90 -28.57
C LYS A 223 14.07 -11.42 -27.18
N CYS A 224 14.73 -10.58 -26.37
CA CYS A 224 15.05 -10.92 -24.98
C CYS A 224 13.79 -11.07 -24.11
N PHE A 225 12.83 -10.14 -24.25
CA PHE A 225 11.55 -10.23 -23.53
C PHE A 225 10.71 -11.46 -23.92
N MET A 226 10.85 -11.96 -25.15
CA MET A 226 10.20 -13.20 -25.57
C MET A 226 10.66 -14.41 -24.74
N PHE A 227 11.96 -14.47 -24.39
CA PHE A 227 12.52 -15.52 -23.52
C PHE A 227 12.13 -15.34 -22.04
N LEU A 228 11.87 -14.11 -21.60
CA LEU A 228 11.43 -13.80 -20.24
C LEU A 228 9.93 -14.05 -20.00
N ARG A 229 9.11 -14.19 -21.05
CA ARG A 229 7.67 -14.48 -20.94
C ARG A 229 7.30 -15.69 -20.07
N PRO A 230 7.91 -16.89 -20.20
CA PRO A 230 7.60 -18.00 -19.32
C PRO A 230 7.85 -17.65 -17.84
N PHE A 231 8.94 -16.94 -17.53
CA PHE A 231 9.21 -16.48 -16.17
C PHE A 231 8.17 -15.48 -15.68
N GLU A 232 7.74 -14.52 -16.49
CA GLU A 232 6.66 -13.58 -16.14
C GLU A 232 5.35 -14.31 -15.78
N ILE A 233 4.98 -15.36 -16.53
CA ILE A 233 3.78 -16.16 -16.26
C ILE A 233 3.93 -16.92 -14.92
N VAL A 234 5.10 -17.52 -14.67
CA VAL A 234 5.39 -18.21 -13.40
C VAL A 234 5.29 -17.26 -12.21
N PHE A 235 5.91 -16.07 -12.30
CA PHE A 235 5.78 -15.03 -11.27
C PHE A 235 4.33 -14.56 -11.13
N GLY A 236 3.60 -14.43 -12.24
CA GLY A 236 2.18 -14.11 -12.23
C GLY A 236 1.36 -15.12 -11.43
N ILE A 237 1.52 -16.42 -11.69
CA ILE A 237 0.83 -17.51 -10.95
C ILE A 237 1.23 -17.50 -9.47
N PHE A 238 2.52 -17.34 -9.17
CA PHE A 238 3.01 -17.21 -7.79
C PHE A 238 2.33 -16.06 -7.05
N PHE A 239 2.24 -14.88 -7.67
CA PHE A 239 1.57 -13.73 -7.06
C PHE A 239 0.04 -13.91 -6.94
N ILE A 240 -0.61 -14.67 -7.82
CA ILE A 240 -2.03 -15.05 -7.63
C ILE A 240 -2.18 -15.89 -6.35
N LEU A 241 -1.34 -16.90 -6.17
CA LEU A 241 -1.36 -17.76 -4.98
C LEU A 241 -1.06 -16.94 -3.71
N LEU A 242 -0.09 -16.02 -3.77
CA LEU A 242 0.22 -15.12 -2.66
C LEU A 242 -0.94 -14.19 -2.32
N THR A 243 -1.59 -13.57 -3.32
CA THR A 243 -2.81 -12.76 -3.09
C THR A 243 -3.92 -13.59 -2.46
N PHE A 244 -4.14 -14.81 -2.95
CA PHE A 244 -5.16 -15.70 -2.39
C PHE A 244 -4.87 -16.05 -0.92
N LEU A 245 -3.61 -16.34 -0.59
CA LEU A 245 -3.19 -16.63 0.78
C LEU A 245 -3.42 -15.41 1.71
N ILE A 246 -3.07 -14.21 1.25
CA ILE A 246 -3.31 -12.96 1.98
C ILE A 246 -4.81 -12.71 2.16
N PHE A 247 -5.60 -12.88 1.10
CA PHE A 247 -7.05 -12.73 1.13
C PHE A 247 -7.70 -13.68 2.15
N LEU A 248 -7.35 -14.97 2.11
CA LEU A 248 -7.88 -15.97 3.03
C LEU A 248 -7.51 -15.64 4.49
N SER A 249 -6.27 -15.20 4.72
CA SER A 249 -5.76 -14.87 6.06
C SER A 249 -6.45 -13.64 6.67
N LEU A 250 -6.65 -12.59 5.86
CA LEU A 250 -7.42 -11.41 6.28
C LEU A 250 -8.89 -11.74 6.47
N LEU A 251 -9.48 -12.59 5.62
CA LEU A 251 -10.87 -13.03 5.75
C LEU A 251 -11.08 -13.78 7.07
N LEU A 252 -10.23 -14.77 7.37
CA LEU A 252 -10.31 -15.55 8.60
C LEU A 252 -10.12 -14.66 9.85
N THR A 253 -9.17 -13.73 9.80
CA THR A 253 -8.95 -12.78 10.92
C THR A 253 -10.17 -11.87 11.13
N ASN A 254 -10.80 -11.38 10.05
CA ASN A 254 -11.99 -10.56 10.16
C ASN A 254 -13.21 -11.35 10.65
N ILE A 255 -13.35 -12.61 10.26
CA ILE A 255 -14.40 -13.50 10.79
C ILE A 255 -14.17 -13.74 12.29
N ASP A 256 -12.92 -13.95 12.72
CA ASP A 256 -12.61 -14.14 14.15
C ASP A 256 -12.97 -12.88 14.97
N LYS A 257 -12.60 -11.70 14.46
CA LYS A 257 -13.02 -10.42 15.05
C LYS A 257 -14.55 -10.25 15.05
N ALA A 258 -15.25 -10.66 14.00
CA ALA A 258 -16.70 -10.56 13.93
C ALA A 258 -17.41 -11.43 14.97
N MET A 259 -16.86 -12.62 15.26
CA MET A 259 -17.48 -13.60 16.17
C MET A 259 -17.07 -13.43 17.63
N HIS A 260 -15.82 -13.04 17.90
CA HIS A 260 -15.23 -13.15 19.24
C HIS A 260 -14.69 -11.81 19.79
N SER A 261 -14.88 -10.68 19.10
CA SER A 261 -14.46 -9.38 19.63
C SER A 261 -15.40 -8.82 20.70
N GLN A 262 -14.89 -7.87 21.47
CA GLN A 262 -15.65 -7.13 22.49
C GLN A 262 -16.57 -6.04 21.89
N GLY A 263 -16.90 -6.12 20.61
CA GLY A 263 -17.80 -5.21 19.91
C GLY A 263 -17.17 -3.91 19.38
N TYR A 264 -18.02 -3.02 18.85
CA TYR A 264 -17.58 -1.80 18.16
C TYR A 264 -17.00 -0.72 19.10
N GLN A 265 -17.46 -0.66 20.36
CA GLN A 265 -17.04 0.36 21.34
C GLN A 265 -15.59 0.19 21.80
N THR A 266 -15.00 -0.97 21.54
CA THR A 266 -13.58 -1.29 21.81
C THR A 266 -12.77 -1.42 20.51
N GLY A 267 -13.32 -0.96 19.37
CA GLY A 267 -12.65 -1.01 18.07
C GLY A 267 -12.44 -2.42 17.53
N TYR A 268 -13.30 -3.38 17.88
CA TYR A 268 -13.17 -4.81 17.54
C TYR A 268 -11.86 -5.44 18.06
N ALA A 269 -11.39 -4.98 19.23
CA ALA A 269 -10.26 -5.61 19.91
C ALA A 269 -10.56 -7.08 20.20
N LEU A 270 -9.63 -7.95 19.78
CA LEU A 270 -9.74 -9.39 19.92
C LEU A 270 -8.77 -9.85 21.02
N PRO A 271 -9.25 -10.18 22.23
CA PRO A 271 -8.38 -10.58 23.34
C PRO A 271 -7.73 -11.94 23.07
N LYS A 272 -8.53 -12.91 22.60
CA LYS A 272 -8.08 -14.27 22.27
C LYS A 272 -8.42 -14.62 20.83
N ARG A 273 -7.45 -15.23 20.14
CA ARG A 273 -7.58 -15.70 18.76
C ARG A 273 -8.04 -17.15 18.76
N THR A 274 -9.03 -17.46 17.94
CA THR A 274 -9.62 -18.81 17.87
C THR A 274 -9.48 -19.43 16.49
N LEU A 275 -9.44 -18.62 15.43
CA LEU A 275 -9.33 -19.10 14.06
C LEU A 275 -7.87 -19.13 13.58
N PRO A 276 -7.44 -20.19 12.87
CA PRO A 276 -6.09 -20.27 12.34
C PRO A 276 -5.89 -19.28 11.20
N ASN A 277 -4.76 -18.57 11.20
CA ASN A 277 -4.37 -17.67 10.13
C ASN A 277 -3.21 -18.28 9.31
N PRO A 278 -3.41 -18.60 8.01
CA PRO A 278 -2.41 -19.26 7.18
C PRO A 278 -1.07 -18.53 7.06
N VAL A 279 -1.05 -17.22 6.77
CA VAL A 279 0.22 -16.47 6.62
C VAL A 279 0.96 -16.41 7.95
N ASP A 280 0.23 -16.23 9.04
CA ASP A 280 0.77 -16.20 10.40
C ASP A 280 1.46 -17.52 10.76
N ILE A 281 0.80 -18.66 10.53
CA ILE A 281 1.35 -20.00 10.76
C ILE A 281 2.63 -20.21 9.94
N VAL A 282 2.62 -19.83 8.66
CA VAL A 282 3.80 -19.97 7.80
C VAL A 282 4.97 -19.16 8.35
N LEU A 283 4.77 -17.91 8.74
CA LEU A 283 5.85 -17.07 9.25
C LEU A 283 6.40 -17.55 10.60
N VAL A 284 5.52 -17.97 11.52
CA VAL A 284 5.96 -18.56 12.81
C VAL A 284 6.75 -19.85 12.58
N PHE A 285 6.33 -20.69 11.63
CA PHE A 285 7.08 -21.90 11.28
C PHE A 285 8.44 -21.57 10.65
N CYS A 286 8.49 -20.59 9.73
CA CYS A 286 9.72 -20.13 9.10
C CYS A 286 10.74 -19.56 10.10
N GLN A 287 10.30 -19.04 11.24
CA GLN A 287 11.18 -18.50 12.29
C GLN A 287 12.11 -19.57 12.91
N GLN A 288 11.78 -20.86 12.77
CA GLN A 288 12.65 -21.94 13.22
C GLN A 288 13.96 -22.03 12.41
N VAL A 289 13.97 -21.56 11.17
CA VAL A 289 15.13 -21.58 10.27
C VAL A 289 15.58 -20.15 9.96
N PHE A 290 16.44 -19.60 10.80
CA PHE A 290 16.97 -18.25 10.60
C PHE A 290 17.82 -18.14 9.31
N PRO A 291 17.66 -17.11 8.45
CA PRO A 291 16.79 -15.91 8.54
C PRO A 291 15.56 -15.96 7.60
N LEU A 292 14.98 -17.14 7.36
CA LEU A 292 13.94 -17.35 6.35
C LEU A 292 12.68 -16.50 6.60
N ASP A 293 12.29 -16.34 7.86
CA ASP A 293 11.16 -15.50 8.30
C ASP A 293 11.33 -14.03 7.89
N TYR A 294 12.52 -13.45 8.06
CA TYR A 294 12.81 -12.07 7.64
C TYR A 294 12.75 -11.90 6.12
N ILE A 295 13.23 -12.89 5.36
CA ILE A 295 13.16 -12.88 3.89
C ILE A 295 11.70 -12.93 3.45
N LEU A 296 10.90 -13.83 4.03
CA LEU A 296 9.48 -13.96 3.69
C LEU A 296 8.68 -12.73 4.08
N PHE A 297 8.92 -12.18 5.28
CA PHE A 297 8.27 -10.95 5.75
C PHE A 297 8.63 -9.75 4.87
N SER A 298 9.91 -9.60 4.51
CA SER A 298 10.36 -8.55 3.60
C SER A 298 9.73 -8.71 2.20
N ALA A 299 9.69 -9.94 1.68
CA ALA A 299 9.05 -10.23 0.40
C ALA A 299 7.55 -9.92 0.42
N LEU A 300 6.85 -10.19 1.52
CA LEU A 300 5.44 -9.85 1.73
C LEU A 300 5.22 -8.33 1.71
N VAL A 301 6.03 -7.56 2.44
CA VAL A 301 5.92 -6.09 2.45
C VAL A 301 6.25 -5.50 1.06
N LEU A 302 7.33 -5.97 0.42
CA LEU A 302 7.69 -5.57 -0.94
C LEU A 302 6.59 -5.90 -1.94
N TYR A 303 5.95 -7.05 -1.79
CA TYR A 303 4.81 -7.45 -2.61
C TYR A 303 3.65 -6.46 -2.50
N LEU A 304 3.28 -6.06 -1.27
CA LEU A 304 2.24 -5.04 -1.06
C LEU A 304 2.62 -3.71 -1.71
N VAL A 305 3.86 -3.26 -1.54
CA VAL A 305 4.37 -2.03 -2.17
C VAL A 305 4.31 -2.10 -3.71
N PHE A 306 4.74 -3.22 -4.30
CA PHE A 306 4.66 -3.40 -5.75
C PHE A 306 3.23 -3.44 -6.26
N CYS A 307 2.31 -4.03 -5.49
CA CYS A 307 0.88 -3.97 -5.79
C CYS A 307 0.39 -2.52 -5.78
N SER A 308 0.73 -1.72 -4.77
CA SER A 308 0.37 -0.30 -4.71
C SER A 308 0.93 0.49 -5.89
N MET A 309 2.21 0.30 -6.23
CA MET A 309 2.83 0.95 -7.40
C MET A 309 2.13 0.57 -8.70
N SER A 310 1.76 -0.70 -8.88
CA SER A 310 0.97 -1.15 -10.03
C SER A 310 -0.44 -0.55 -10.04
N GLY A 311 -1.07 -0.42 -8.87
CA GLY A 311 -2.35 0.24 -8.70
C GLY A 311 -2.33 1.70 -9.14
N VAL A 312 -1.40 2.50 -8.58
CA VAL A 312 -1.24 3.92 -8.93
C VAL A 312 -0.90 4.08 -10.41
N ARG A 313 -0.03 3.21 -10.97
CA ARG A 313 0.29 3.25 -12.40
C ARG A 313 -0.93 3.01 -13.30
N ASN A 314 -1.80 2.07 -12.95
CA ASN A 314 -2.94 1.69 -13.78
C ASN A 314 -4.14 2.63 -13.63
N ILE A 315 -4.39 3.15 -12.42
CA ILE A 315 -5.52 4.05 -12.13
C ILE A 315 -5.14 5.52 -12.41
N GLY A 316 -3.88 5.89 -12.21
CA GLY A 316 -3.43 7.27 -12.13
C GLY A 316 -3.59 7.84 -10.71
N ILE A 317 -3.10 9.05 -10.47
CA ILE A 317 -3.26 9.76 -9.20
C ILE A 317 -4.55 10.57 -9.27
N TRP A 318 -5.50 10.25 -8.40
CA TRP A 318 -6.80 10.92 -8.30
C TRP A 318 -6.84 11.82 -7.06
N PHE A 319 -7.42 13.01 -7.22
CA PHE A 319 -7.70 13.94 -6.13
C PHE A 319 -9.12 14.47 -6.29
N PHE A 320 -10.00 14.23 -5.30
CA PHE A 320 -11.43 14.61 -5.32
C PHE A 320 -12.14 14.35 -6.67
N TRP A 321 -11.99 13.13 -7.21
CA TRP A 321 -12.54 12.67 -8.50
C TRP A 321 -11.93 13.24 -9.78
N LEU A 322 -10.94 14.13 -9.68
CA LEU A 322 -10.17 14.58 -10.83
C LEU A 322 -8.88 13.78 -10.96
N ARG A 323 -8.59 13.29 -12.17
CA ARG A 323 -7.34 12.59 -12.50
C ARG A 323 -6.24 13.64 -12.70
N MET A 324 -5.49 13.93 -11.63
CA MET A 324 -4.43 14.95 -11.63
C MET A 324 -3.22 14.52 -12.48
N TYR A 325 -2.74 13.29 -12.28
CA TYR A 325 -1.55 12.81 -12.97
C TYR A 325 -1.70 11.38 -13.45
N LYS A 326 -1.18 11.13 -14.66
CA LYS A 326 -1.04 9.79 -15.22
C LYS A 326 0.43 9.38 -15.21
N ILE A 327 0.75 8.26 -14.56
CA ILE A 327 2.13 7.78 -14.48
C ILE A 327 2.48 7.02 -15.75
N ARG A 328 3.32 7.65 -16.59
CA ARG A 328 3.84 7.11 -17.83
C ARG A 328 5.33 6.77 -17.69
N PRO A 329 5.80 5.62 -18.21
CA PRO A 329 7.23 5.36 -18.29
C PRO A 329 7.92 6.47 -19.10
N ARG A 330 9.02 7.02 -18.57
CA ARG A 330 9.87 8.05 -19.23
C ARG A 330 9.24 9.43 -19.48
N HIS A 331 7.92 9.57 -19.36
CA HIS A 331 7.21 10.84 -19.54
C HIS A 331 6.44 11.28 -18.28
N THR A 332 6.92 10.92 -17.08
CA THR A 332 6.35 11.40 -15.81
C THR A 332 6.95 12.74 -15.40
N ARG A 333 6.10 13.74 -15.20
CA ARG A 333 6.50 15.00 -14.55
C ARG A 333 7.03 14.74 -13.13
N PRO A 334 8.08 15.44 -12.67
CA PRO A 334 8.71 15.19 -11.37
C PRO A 334 7.75 15.36 -10.18
N GLN A 335 6.78 16.27 -10.28
CA GLN A 335 5.71 16.45 -9.28
C GLN A 335 4.86 15.18 -9.10
N ALA A 336 4.53 14.48 -10.19
CA ALA A 336 3.76 13.25 -10.14
C ALA A 336 4.55 12.14 -9.42
N LEU A 337 5.88 12.12 -9.58
CA LEU A 337 6.75 11.19 -8.86
C LEU A 337 6.80 11.52 -7.36
N LEU A 338 6.83 12.80 -6.98
CA LEU A 338 6.74 13.22 -5.58
C LEU A 338 5.40 12.83 -4.94
N MET A 339 4.29 13.01 -5.67
CA MET A 339 2.97 12.56 -5.22
C MET A 339 2.87 11.04 -5.10
N LEU A 340 3.47 10.29 -6.02
CA LEU A 340 3.60 8.83 -5.89
C LEU A 340 4.35 8.47 -4.60
N CYS A 341 5.48 9.12 -4.30
CA CYS A 341 6.23 8.90 -3.07
C CYS A 341 5.40 9.22 -1.82
N MET A 342 4.62 10.30 -1.85
CA MET A 342 3.70 10.66 -0.76
C MET A 342 2.65 9.56 -0.52
N ILE A 343 1.99 9.10 -1.59
CA ILE A 343 1.01 8.01 -1.53
C ILE A 343 1.65 6.72 -0.99
N LEU A 344 2.85 6.37 -1.46
CA LEU A 344 3.57 5.18 -0.99
C LEU A 344 3.94 5.27 0.49
N MET A 345 4.31 6.45 1.01
CA MET A 345 4.55 6.62 2.44
C MET A 345 3.27 6.45 3.28
N PHE A 346 2.14 6.98 2.82
CA PHE A 346 0.84 6.73 3.45
C PHE A 346 0.47 5.24 3.43
N VAL A 347 0.68 4.57 2.28
CA VAL A 347 0.47 3.13 2.16
C VAL A 347 1.37 2.36 3.12
N MET A 348 2.64 2.73 3.27
CA MET A 348 3.56 2.05 4.21
C MET A 348 3.09 2.15 5.66
N LEU A 349 2.53 3.30 6.08
CA LEU A 349 1.91 3.44 7.40
C LEU A 349 0.72 2.49 7.55
N ALA A 350 -0.12 2.36 6.52
CA ALA A 350 -1.24 1.42 6.52
C ALA A 350 -0.83 -0.06 6.46
N VAL A 351 0.27 -0.38 5.76
CA VAL A 351 0.83 -1.74 5.71
C VAL A 351 1.21 -2.21 7.11
N ASN A 352 1.72 -1.34 7.99
CA ASN A 352 1.99 -1.71 9.38
C ASN A 352 0.73 -2.22 10.11
N ILE A 353 -0.44 -1.62 9.84
CA ILE A 353 -1.72 -2.04 10.41
C ILE A 353 -2.18 -3.36 9.77
N ILE A 354 -2.16 -3.44 8.44
CA ILE A 354 -2.58 -4.65 7.71
C ILE A 354 -1.71 -5.86 8.05
N VAL A 355 -0.40 -5.67 8.24
CA VAL A 355 0.52 -6.75 8.63
C VAL A 355 0.20 -7.28 10.02
N TYR A 356 -0.21 -6.42 10.96
CA TYR A 356 -0.69 -6.86 12.26
C TYR A 356 -1.96 -7.71 12.13
N GLU A 357 -2.89 -7.35 11.25
CA GLU A 357 -4.09 -8.17 10.99
C GLU A 357 -3.74 -9.47 10.24
N LEU A 358 -2.76 -9.42 9.35
CA LEU A 358 -2.37 -10.56 8.55
C LEU A 358 -1.59 -11.60 9.34
N THR A 359 -0.79 -11.17 10.32
CA THR A 359 0.18 -12.01 11.03
C THR A 359 0.18 -11.70 12.52
N PRO A 360 -0.97 -11.89 13.18
CA PRO A 360 -1.18 -11.34 14.49
C PRO A 360 -0.29 -12.04 15.53
N GLN A 361 0.02 -13.34 15.42
CA GLN A 361 0.93 -14.04 16.34
C GLN A 361 2.39 -13.67 16.10
N TYR A 362 2.81 -13.76 14.83
CA TYR A 362 4.17 -13.46 14.42
C TYR A 362 4.58 -12.03 14.81
N THR A 363 3.71 -11.04 14.58
CA THR A 363 4.01 -9.63 14.89
C THR A 363 3.92 -9.31 16.39
N SER A 364 3.07 -10.01 17.14
CA SER A 364 2.85 -9.72 18.58
C SER A 364 3.91 -10.36 19.45
N TYR A 365 4.00 -11.69 19.40
CA TYR A 365 4.87 -12.48 20.28
C TYR A 365 5.95 -13.23 19.49
N GLY A 366 5.77 -13.41 18.19
CA GLY A 366 6.61 -14.29 17.39
C GLY A 366 6.49 -15.75 17.86
N GLY A 367 7.55 -16.53 17.67
CA GLY A 367 7.71 -17.87 18.23
C GLY A 367 8.16 -17.90 19.70
N GLN A 368 7.70 -16.96 20.54
CA GLN A 368 7.98 -17.00 21.97
C GLN A 368 7.18 -18.10 22.67
N HIS A 369 7.82 -18.76 23.64
CA HIS A 369 7.21 -19.78 24.49
C HIS A 369 7.43 -19.42 25.96
N TYR A 370 6.60 -19.93 26.86
CA TYR A 370 6.77 -19.82 28.30
C TYR A 370 6.60 -21.17 28.98
N LEU A 371 7.12 -21.28 30.20
CA LEU A 371 6.99 -22.48 31.02
C LEU A 371 5.76 -22.34 31.91
N MET A 372 4.84 -23.30 31.81
CA MET A 372 3.69 -23.39 32.69
C MET A 372 3.86 -24.58 33.63
N ASN A 373 3.62 -24.35 34.92
CA ASN A 373 3.58 -25.41 35.91
C ASN A 373 2.23 -26.13 35.79
N VAL A 374 2.24 -27.35 35.27
CA VAL A 374 1.06 -28.20 35.18
C VAL A 374 1.16 -29.25 36.29
N THR A 375 0.24 -29.17 37.25
CA THR A 375 0.07 -30.18 38.30
C THR A 375 -0.87 -31.27 37.79
N THR A 376 -0.33 -32.47 37.55
CA THR A 376 -1.15 -33.66 37.28
C THR A 376 -1.03 -34.60 38.49
N GLY A 377 -1.99 -34.51 39.41
CA GLY A 377 -1.91 -35.18 40.71
C GLY A 377 -0.86 -34.53 41.63
N ASN A 378 -0.01 -35.33 42.30
CA ASN A 378 1.05 -34.86 43.20
C ASN A 378 2.36 -34.47 42.50
N VAL A 379 2.44 -34.53 41.16
CA VAL A 379 3.65 -34.22 40.41
C VAL A 379 3.47 -32.90 39.65
N THR A 380 4.34 -31.93 39.94
CA THR A 380 4.51 -30.71 39.14
C THR A 380 5.41 -31.02 37.96
N LYS A 381 4.90 -30.81 36.74
CA LYS A 381 5.72 -30.86 35.51
C LYS A 381 5.74 -29.48 34.87
N PHE A 382 6.87 -29.16 34.23
CA PHE A 382 7.00 -27.98 33.41
C PHE A 382 6.62 -28.35 31.97
N GLU A 383 5.55 -27.74 31.47
CA GLU A 383 5.18 -27.84 30.06
C GLU A 383 5.48 -26.52 29.36
N THR A 384 6.13 -26.60 28.20
CA THR A 384 6.38 -25.43 27.34
C THR A 384 5.11 -25.15 26.55
N LYS A 385 4.57 -23.93 26.70
CA LYS A 385 3.42 -23.45 25.94
C LYS A 385 3.79 -22.22 25.12
N ASP A 386 3.15 -22.08 23.97
CA ASP A 386 3.36 -20.93 23.09
C ASP A 386 2.76 -19.68 23.74
N CYS A 387 3.42 -18.54 23.56
CA CYS A 387 2.87 -17.23 23.91
C CYS A 387 1.77 -16.83 22.91
N SER A 388 0.73 -17.63 22.75
CA SER A 388 -0.51 -17.22 22.07
C SER A 388 -1.26 -16.26 22.99
N GLY A 389 -2.11 -15.38 22.46
CA GLY A 389 -2.95 -14.45 23.23
C GLY A 389 -4.01 -15.15 24.11
N ASP A 390 -3.57 -16.10 24.92
CA ASP A 390 -4.36 -16.91 25.82
C ASP A 390 -4.36 -16.27 27.22
N ILE A 391 -5.54 -16.30 27.82
CA ILE A 391 -5.91 -15.66 29.09
C ILE A 391 -5.04 -16.15 30.28
N ASP A 392 -4.38 -17.29 30.13
CA ASP A 392 -3.66 -18.00 31.20
C ASP A 392 -2.17 -17.64 31.34
N VAL A 393 -1.64 -16.70 30.53
CA VAL A 393 -0.21 -16.35 30.62
C VAL A 393 0.09 -15.54 31.90
N PRO A 394 0.99 -16.00 32.79
CA PRO A 394 1.43 -15.24 33.96
C PRO A 394 2.09 -13.90 33.57
N SER A 395 1.90 -12.86 34.39
CA SER A 395 2.47 -11.54 34.15
C SER A 395 4.00 -11.57 34.07
N GLY A 396 4.58 -11.06 32.98
CA GLY A 396 6.03 -10.94 32.79
C GLY A 396 6.69 -12.11 32.05
N GLU A 397 5.94 -13.17 31.73
CA GLU A 397 6.48 -14.32 30.99
C GLU A 397 6.52 -14.12 29.48
N CYS A 398 5.57 -13.41 28.87
CA CYS A 398 5.60 -13.14 27.42
C CYS A 398 5.83 -11.65 27.17
N THR A 399 6.78 -11.34 26.29
CA THR A 399 7.12 -9.96 25.92
C THR A 399 6.51 -9.62 24.56
N LEU A 400 5.61 -8.64 24.53
CA LEU A 400 4.97 -8.16 23.31
C LEU A 400 5.92 -7.24 22.54
N THR A 401 5.87 -7.26 21.21
CA THR A 401 6.64 -6.30 20.41
C THR A 401 6.15 -4.87 20.65
N ARG A 402 7.09 -3.91 20.55
CA ARG A 402 6.78 -2.48 20.70
C ARG A 402 5.86 -1.94 19.60
N MET A 403 5.93 -2.52 18.41
CA MET A 403 5.02 -2.22 17.31
C MET A 403 3.57 -2.58 17.65
N THR A 404 3.33 -3.81 18.11
CA THR A 404 1.99 -4.22 18.51
C THR A 404 1.51 -3.43 19.71
N LEU A 405 2.38 -3.15 20.68
CA LEU A 405 2.01 -2.33 21.83
C LEU A 405 1.49 -0.95 21.39
N LEU A 406 2.22 -0.26 20.52
CA LEU A 406 1.81 1.04 19.98
C LEU A 406 0.46 0.97 19.23
N LEU A 407 0.25 -0.09 18.44
CA LEU A 407 -0.98 -0.28 17.67
C LEU A 407 -2.17 -0.64 18.56
N THR A 408 -1.97 -1.46 19.58
CA THR A 408 -2.98 -1.75 20.61
C THR A 408 -3.33 -0.49 21.39
N VAL A 409 -2.32 0.32 21.76
CA VAL A 409 -2.52 1.63 22.38
C VAL A 409 -3.41 2.53 21.53
N LEU A 410 -3.14 2.57 20.23
CA LEU A 410 -3.93 3.32 19.25
C LEU A 410 -5.41 2.86 19.24
N PHE A 411 -5.67 1.56 19.15
CA PHE A 411 -7.04 1.04 19.07
C PHE A 411 -7.84 1.27 20.34
N TYR A 412 -7.22 1.13 21.52
CA TYR A 412 -7.91 1.29 22.80
C TYR A 412 -8.15 2.76 23.16
N ASN A 413 -7.14 3.63 23.04
CA ASN A 413 -7.32 5.05 23.33
C ASN A 413 -8.33 5.70 22.37
N MET A 414 -8.39 5.21 21.12
CA MET A 414 -9.23 5.75 20.06
C MET A 414 -10.01 4.66 19.33
N TRP A 415 -11.02 4.14 20.01
CA TRP A 415 -11.90 3.06 19.52
C TRP A 415 -12.47 3.30 18.11
N PHE A 416 -12.73 4.57 17.75
CA PHE A 416 -13.28 4.92 16.43
C PHE A 416 -12.32 4.60 15.28
N PHE A 417 -11.01 4.74 15.46
CA PHE A 417 -10.03 4.36 14.45
C PHE A 417 -9.99 2.84 14.29
N GLY A 418 -9.99 2.09 15.40
CA GLY A 418 -10.05 0.62 15.37
C GLY A 418 -11.27 0.11 14.61
N ALA A 419 -12.45 0.67 14.89
CA ALA A 419 -13.68 0.35 14.16
C ALA A 419 -13.60 0.72 12.67
N ALA A 420 -13.06 1.90 12.33
CA ALA A 420 -12.89 2.32 10.94
C ALA A 420 -11.95 1.37 10.17
N TYR A 421 -10.84 0.95 10.76
CA TYR A 421 -9.92 0.01 10.13
C TYR A 421 -10.56 -1.34 9.86
N TYR A 422 -11.31 -1.89 10.82
CA TYR A 422 -12.04 -3.14 10.65
C TYR A 422 -12.97 -3.09 9.43
N TRP A 423 -13.78 -2.04 9.29
CA TRP A 423 -14.68 -1.88 8.15
C TRP A 423 -13.94 -1.62 6.83
N ILE A 424 -12.84 -0.88 6.85
CA ILE A 424 -11.99 -0.67 5.66
C ILE A 424 -11.37 -2.00 5.21
N THR A 425 -10.97 -2.89 6.13
CA THR A 425 -10.43 -4.21 5.76
C THR A 425 -11.49 -5.09 5.09
N TRP A 426 -12.76 -5.03 5.52
CA TRP A 426 -13.87 -5.67 4.79
C TRP A 426 -14.06 -5.10 3.39
N ALA A 427 -14.02 -3.78 3.24
CA ALA A 427 -14.08 -3.12 1.94
C ALA A 427 -12.88 -3.53 1.06
N PHE A 428 -11.68 -3.66 1.65
CA PHE A 428 -10.47 -4.10 0.97
C PHE A 428 -10.62 -5.50 0.37
N LEU A 429 -11.16 -6.44 1.15
CA LEU A 429 -11.47 -7.81 0.67
C LEU A 429 -12.47 -7.79 -0.50
N LEU A 430 -13.53 -6.98 -0.39
CA LEU A 430 -14.53 -6.83 -1.47
C LEU A 430 -13.89 -6.31 -2.76
N VAL A 431 -13.05 -5.26 -2.67
CA VAL A 431 -12.39 -4.65 -3.83
C VAL A 431 -11.41 -5.61 -4.49
N ILE A 432 -10.68 -6.43 -3.71
CA ILE A 432 -9.81 -7.47 -4.28
C ILE A 432 -10.64 -8.47 -5.11
N LEU A 433 -11.77 -8.94 -4.58
CA LEU A 433 -12.62 -9.92 -5.25
C LEU A 433 -13.20 -9.34 -6.56
N LEU A 434 -13.76 -8.13 -6.50
CA LEU A 434 -14.27 -7.43 -7.68
C LEU A 434 -13.16 -7.14 -8.69
N GLY A 435 -12.00 -6.70 -8.21
CA GLY A 435 -10.82 -6.44 -9.03
C GLY A 435 -10.36 -7.68 -9.77
N PHE A 436 -10.36 -8.84 -9.11
CA PHE A 436 -9.97 -10.12 -9.72
C PHE A 436 -10.96 -10.54 -10.83
N LEU A 437 -12.27 -10.42 -10.58
CA LEU A 437 -13.31 -10.67 -11.58
C LEU A 437 -13.16 -9.77 -12.81
N ILE A 438 -13.02 -8.46 -12.59
CA ILE A 438 -12.85 -7.48 -13.68
C ILE A 438 -11.56 -7.75 -14.45
N ALA A 439 -10.47 -8.04 -13.75
CA ALA A 439 -9.19 -8.30 -14.37
C ALA A 439 -9.21 -9.59 -15.21
N ILE A 440 -9.97 -10.62 -14.84
CA ILE A 440 -10.19 -11.83 -15.67
C ILE A 440 -10.96 -11.49 -16.95
N ILE A 441 -11.99 -10.64 -16.89
CA ILE A 441 -12.82 -10.28 -18.05
C ILE A 441 -12.09 -9.31 -19.00
N ARG A 442 -11.25 -8.42 -18.48
CA ARG A 442 -10.58 -7.38 -19.27
C ARG A 442 -9.65 -7.96 -20.33
N LYS A 443 -9.71 -7.41 -21.56
CA LYS A 443 -8.86 -7.83 -22.69
C LYS A 443 -7.37 -7.49 -22.44
N ARG A 444 -6.48 -8.20 -23.14
CA ARG A 444 -5.02 -7.94 -23.10
C ARG A 444 -4.71 -6.50 -23.48
N LYS A 445 -3.79 -5.90 -22.74
CA LYS A 445 -3.25 -4.56 -22.95
C LYS A 445 -2.44 -4.47 -24.24
N SER A 446 -2.46 -3.28 -24.86
CA SER A 446 -1.68 -3.00 -26.07
C SER A 446 -0.18 -3.04 -25.76
N SER A 447 0.66 -3.35 -26.75
CA SER A 447 2.12 -3.33 -26.56
C SER A 447 2.66 -1.91 -26.36
N ILE A 448 1.96 -0.89 -26.87
CA ILE A 448 2.30 0.55 -26.82
C ILE A 448 1.48 1.34 -25.79
N GLU A 449 0.78 0.66 -24.86
CA GLU A 449 -0.02 1.35 -23.83
C GLU A 449 0.85 2.29 -22.98
N GLY A 450 0.52 3.59 -23.00
CA GLY A 450 1.23 4.67 -22.32
C GLY A 450 2.38 5.32 -23.09
N GLU A 451 2.65 4.89 -24.34
CA GLU A 451 3.63 5.53 -25.25
C GLU A 451 2.96 6.47 -26.28
N VAL A 452 1.73 6.17 -26.71
CA VAL A 452 0.97 6.99 -27.66
C VAL A 452 -0.49 7.03 -27.23
N GLU A 453 -1.00 8.21 -26.85
CA GLU A 453 -2.40 8.42 -26.47
C GLU A 453 -3.03 9.58 -27.23
N GLN A 454 -4.37 9.58 -27.28
CA GLN A 454 -5.15 10.62 -27.97
C GLN A 454 -4.98 12.00 -27.32
N ASP A 455 -4.71 12.05 -26.01
CA ASP A 455 -4.46 13.28 -25.24
C ASP A 455 -3.08 13.91 -25.56
N ASP A 456 -2.19 13.23 -26.30
CA ASP A 456 -0.83 13.72 -26.59
C ASP A 456 -0.79 14.73 -27.77
N PHE A 457 -1.94 15.10 -28.34
CA PHE A 457 -2.02 16.13 -29.39
C PHE A 457 -1.71 17.53 -28.85
N ASP A 458 -2.08 17.83 -27.61
CA ASP A 458 -1.86 19.15 -27.00
C ASP A 458 -0.40 19.41 -26.61
N GLU A 459 0.44 18.36 -26.52
CA GLU A 459 1.88 18.45 -26.18
C GLU A 459 2.80 18.39 -27.43
N SER A 460 2.22 18.27 -28.64
CA SER A 460 2.96 17.86 -29.84
C SER A 460 3.65 18.97 -30.66
N ASP A 461 3.64 20.21 -30.21
CA ASP A 461 4.39 21.28 -30.88
C ASP A 461 5.89 21.34 -30.48
N ASP A 462 6.32 20.66 -29.40
CA ASP A 462 7.69 20.78 -28.88
C ASP A 462 8.63 19.56 -29.13
N GLU A 463 8.14 18.45 -29.70
CA GLU A 463 8.95 17.21 -29.82
C GLU A 463 9.50 16.92 -31.23
N MET A 464 9.36 17.84 -32.18
CA MET A 464 10.16 17.81 -33.42
C MET A 464 11.49 18.54 -33.20
N LEU A 465 12.46 17.90 -32.53
CA LEU A 465 13.91 18.12 -32.70
C LEU A 465 14.70 17.28 -31.67
N SER A 466 14.93 16.00 -31.96
CA SER A 466 16.26 15.41 -31.79
C SER A 466 16.38 14.06 -32.54
N PRO A 467 17.50 13.81 -33.24
CA PRO A 467 17.72 12.63 -34.06
C PRO A 467 17.93 11.33 -33.28
#